data_AF-A0A527A5H9-F1
#
_entry.id   AF-A0A527A5H9-F1
#
_cell.length_a   1.000
_cell.length_b   1.000
_cell.length_c   1.000
_cell.angle_alpha   90.00
_cell.angle_beta   90.00
_cell.angle_gamma   90.00
#
_symmetry.space_group_name_H-M   'P 1'
#
loop_
_entity.id
_entity.type
_entity.pdbx_description
1 polymer ?
#
loop_
_entity_poly.entity_id
_entity_poly.type
_entity_poly.pdbx_seq_one_letter_code
_entity_poly.pdbx_strand_id
1 'polypeptide(L)'
;MASADMKRHAEHFLRVATEIPQCQRCGLIAVGDDVATLFLDLAVEMPTHWHAKGTAPNGVLPVERVEVLLGADYPWRCPTFTLRKGFPRNLHHLTPGSENVCPTPCLVDGNQDEYFNQHGLIELGIGAIVNQMGVWLGRAAIGTLMDPDHGWEPVMRQGLPDRLIIDADFARSQITDKSGSVWLATKFMKGKDLAGKRSYTLSAHNEFAAAVGNMSAFPFEAESEGRYSGITATVLIWPPNGAITSAVLPETVANLDDLAQRAEAFGCGV
;
A
#
# COMPACT_ATOMS: atom_id res chain seq x y z
N MET A 1 22.13 -9.35 11.44
CA MET A 1 22.38 -9.12 12.88
C MET A 1 22.54 -10.47 13.57
N ALA A 2 23.04 -10.55 14.81
CA ALA A 2 22.95 -11.84 15.53
C ALA A 2 21.51 -12.04 16.03
N SER A 3 20.95 -13.25 15.99
CA SER A 3 19.60 -13.55 16.51
C SER A 3 19.38 -13.02 17.95
N ALA A 4 20.43 -13.00 18.77
CA ALA A 4 20.40 -12.42 20.12
C ALA A 4 20.08 -10.91 20.13
N ASP A 5 20.58 -10.15 19.15
CA ASP A 5 20.29 -8.72 19.00
C ASP A 5 18.83 -8.51 18.63
N MET A 6 18.32 -9.28 17.65
CA MET A 6 16.91 -9.24 17.25
C MET A 6 15.97 -9.59 18.39
N LYS A 7 16.33 -10.57 19.21
CA LYS A 7 15.56 -10.90 20.42
C LYS A 7 15.51 -9.72 21.41
N ARG A 8 16.63 -9.04 21.66
CA ARG A 8 16.65 -7.84 22.52
C ARG A 8 15.81 -6.70 21.96
N HIS A 9 15.87 -6.47 20.65
CA HIS A 9 15.02 -5.46 19.99
C HIS A 9 13.53 -5.79 20.10
N ALA A 10 13.14 -7.06 19.93
CA ALA A 10 11.78 -7.54 20.13
C ALA A 10 11.29 -7.35 21.57
N GLU A 11 12.10 -7.78 22.55
CA GLU A 11 11.78 -7.60 23.98
C GLU A 11 11.64 -6.13 24.35
N HIS A 12 12.51 -5.27 23.81
CA HIS A 12 12.43 -3.83 24.01
C HIS A 12 11.13 -3.25 23.42
N PHE A 13 10.80 -3.60 22.17
CA PHE A 13 9.58 -3.14 21.52
C PHE A 13 8.34 -3.55 22.34
N LEU A 14 8.26 -4.81 22.76
CA LEU A 14 7.14 -5.32 23.53
C LEU A 14 7.00 -4.62 24.89
N ARG A 15 8.11 -4.34 25.58
CA ARG A 15 8.09 -3.58 26.84
C ARG A 15 7.43 -2.21 26.66
N VAL A 16 7.81 -1.46 25.63
CA VAL A 16 7.19 -0.16 25.35
C VAL A 16 5.73 -0.33 24.93
N ALA A 17 5.43 -1.31 24.08
CA ALA A 17 4.06 -1.57 23.64
C ALA A 17 3.11 -1.91 24.80
N THR A 18 3.56 -2.63 25.84
CA THR A 18 2.74 -2.93 27.02
C THR A 18 2.35 -1.69 27.84
N GLU A 19 3.06 -0.57 27.69
CA GLU A 19 2.76 0.68 28.38
C GLU A 19 1.70 1.52 27.64
N ILE A 20 1.32 1.11 26.41
CA ILE A 20 0.35 1.82 25.58
C ILE A 20 -1.08 1.39 25.95
N PRO A 21 -1.97 2.31 26.36
CA PRO A 21 -3.31 1.95 26.86
C PRO A 21 -4.16 1.10 25.91
N GLN A 22 -4.01 1.31 24.59
CA GLN A 22 -4.74 0.56 23.57
C GLN A 22 -4.22 -0.88 23.41
N CYS A 23 -2.99 -1.18 23.82
CA CYS A 23 -2.40 -2.51 23.67
C CYS A 23 -2.85 -3.44 24.80
N GLN A 24 -3.86 -4.28 24.53
CA GLN A 24 -4.42 -5.19 25.53
C GLN A 24 -3.53 -6.41 25.77
N ARG A 25 -2.90 -6.91 24.71
CA ARG A 25 -1.96 -8.03 24.75
C ARG A 25 -0.89 -7.82 23.68
N CYS A 26 0.31 -8.30 23.95
CA CYS A 26 1.34 -8.38 22.93
C CYS A 26 2.27 -9.56 23.23
N GLY A 27 3.05 -9.96 22.23
CA GLY A 27 4.03 -11.01 22.43
C GLY A 27 4.87 -11.30 21.20
N LEU A 28 5.84 -12.17 21.42
CA LEU A 28 6.75 -12.64 20.39
C LEU A 28 6.13 -13.83 19.64
N ILE A 29 6.13 -13.78 18.31
CA ILE A 29 5.76 -14.92 17.45
C ILE A 29 7.01 -15.73 17.10
N ALA A 30 8.02 -15.07 16.53
CA ALA A 30 9.25 -15.72 16.07
C ALA A 30 10.45 -14.74 16.06
N VAL A 31 11.66 -15.27 16.22
CA VAL A 31 12.93 -14.54 16.05
C VAL A 31 13.85 -15.36 15.15
N GLY A 32 14.31 -14.74 14.07
CA GLY A 32 15.42 -15.22 13.25
C GLY A 32 16.64 -14.33 13.38
N ASP A 33 17.63 -14.52 12.51
CA ASP A 33 18.89 -13.74 12.54
C ASP A 33 18.70 -12.28 12.13
N ASP A 34 17.79 -12.03 11.19
CA ASP A 34 17.57 -10.73 10.55
C ASP A 34 16.13 -10.22 10.67
N VAL A 35 15.29 -10.95 11.40
CA VAL A 35 13.87 -10.61 11.53
C VAL A 35 13.30 -11.07 12.86
N ALA A 36 12.45 -10.26 13.47
CA ALA A 36 11.57 -10.69 14.55
C ALA A 36 10.12 -10.37 14.20
N THR A 37 9.22 -11.30 14.46
CA THR A 37 7.78 -11.14 14.26
C THR A 37 7.08 -11.12 15.61
N LEU A 38 6.28 -10.09 15.85
CA LEU A 38 5.55 -9.85 17.08
C LEU A 38 4.04 -9.77 16.77
N PHE A 39 3.22 -9.84 17.81
CA PHE A 39 1.82 -9.43 17.71
C PHE A 39 1.47 -8.39 18.75
N LEU A 40 0.52 -7.52 18.39
CA LEU A 40 -0.21 -6.62 19.26
C LEU A 40 -1.71 -6.89 19.08
N ASP A 41 -2.44 -7.07 20.18
CA ASP A 41 -3.90 -7.01 20.22
C ASP A 41 -4.29 -5.60 20.65
N LEU A 42 -4.70 -4.78 19.68
CA LEU A 42 -5.01 -3.38 19.89
C LEU A 42 -6.52 -3.16 20.04
N ALA A 43 -6.93 -2.57 21.16
CA ALA A 43 -8.28 -2.07 21.35
C ALA A 43 -8.58 -0.96 20.34
N VAL A 44 -9.70 -1.10 19.64
CA VAL A 44 -10.14 -0.16 18.61
C VAL A 44 -11.17 0.78 19.18
N GLU A 45 -10.91 2.08 19.07
CA GLU A 45 -11.87 3.11 19.47
C GLU A 45 -13.06 3.12 18.49
N MET A 46 -14.24 2.77 19.00
CA MET A 46 -15.47 2.71 18.22
C MET A 46 -16.72 2.92 19.09
N PRO A 47 -17.87 3.27 18.50
CA PRO A 47 -19.14 3.39 19.21
C PRO A 47 -19.47 2.17 20.10
N THR A 48 -19.95 2.43 21.32
CA THR A 48 -20.20 1.38 22.34
C THR A 48 -21.13 0.27 21.86
N HIS A 49 -22.12 0.58 21.02
CA HIS A 49 -23.05 -0.42 20.49
C HIS A 49 -22.40 -1.37 19.47
N TRP A 50 -21.37 -0.94 18.73
CA TRP A 50 -20.56 -1.82 17.88
C TRP A 50 -19.64 -2.69 18.71
N HIS A 51 -19.06 -2.12 19.76
CA HIS A 51 -18.27 -2.87 20.73
C HIS A 51 -19.11 -3.97 21.39
N ALA A 52 -20.33 -3.67 21.83
CA ALA A 52 -21.27 -4.64 22.40
C ALA A 52 -21.70 -5.72 21.40
N LYS A 53 -21.80 -5.37 20.11
CA LYS A 53 -22.09 -6.32 19.02
C LYS A 53 -20.87 -7.17 18.64
N GLY A 54 -19.66 -6.78 19.04
CA GLY A 54 -18.42 -7.46 18.71
C GLY A 54 -17.84 -7.11 17.34
N THR A 55 -18.40 -6.12 16.61
CA THR A 55 -17.89 -5.68 15.30
C THR A 55 -18.50 -4.36 14.85
N ALA A 56 -17.73 -3.55 14.13
CA ALA A 56 -18.20 -2.41 13.36
C ALA A 56 -18.96 -2.87 12.09
N PRO A 57 -19.84 -2.03 11.49
CA PRO A 57 -20.60 -2.39 10.29
C PRO A 57 -19.75 -2.84 9.10
N ASN A 58 -18.50 -2.37 9.01
CA ASN A 58 -17.55 -2.71 7.95
C ASN A 58 -16.66 -3.92 8.28
N GLY A 59 -16.85 -4.58 9.43
CA GLY A 59 -16.11 -5.80 9.80
C GLY A 59 -14.83 -5.58 10.59
N VAL A 60 -14.51 -4.34 10.98
CA VAL A 60 -13.45 -4.06 11.98
C VAL A 60 -13.89 -4.60 13.35
N LEU A 61 -12.98 -5.26 14.06
CA LEU A 61 -13.25 -5.85 15.38
C LEU A 61 -12.94 -4.85 16.52
N PRO A 62 -13.57 -4.98 17.69
CA PRO A 62 -13.26 -4.18 18.87
C PRO A 62 -11.82 -4.32 19.37
N VAL A 63 -11.18 -5.45 19.05
CA VAL A 63 -9.76 -5.70 19.26
C VAL A 63 -9.21 -6.30 17.98
N GLU A 64 -8.27 -5.63 17.34
CA GLU A 64 -7.64 -6.11 16.12
C GLU A 64 -6.25 -6.68 16.41
N ARG A 65 -5.99 -7.86 15.87
CA ARG A 65 -4.68 -8.50 15.87
C ARG A 65 -3.83 -7.86 14.78
N VAL A 66 -2.75 -7.22 15.20
CA VAL A 66 -1.75 -6.62 14.34
C VAL A 66 -0.44 -7.38 14.49
N GLU A 67 0.13 -7.83 13.37
CA GLU A 67 1.47 -8.41 13.35
C GLU A 67 2.49 -7.31 13.07
N VAL A 68 3.59 -7.32 13.82
CA VAL A 68 4.67 -6.35 13.71
C VAL A 68 5.94 -7.06 13.30
N LEU A 69 6.54 -6.60 12.21
CA LEU A 69 7.80 -7.12 11.69
C LEU A 69 8.94 -6.14 12.01
N LEU A 70 9.92 -6.58 12.80
CA LEU A 70 11.19 -5.90 12.97
C LEU A 70 12.18 -6.50 11.98
N GLY A 71 12.62 -5.70 11.00
CA GLY A 71 13.63 -6.14 10.02
C GLY A 71 15.06 -5.89 10.48
N ALA A 72 16.02 -6.35 9.67
CA ALA A 72 17.46 -6.24 9.92
C ALA A 72 17.99 -4.81 10.05
N ASP A 73 17.22 -3.80 9.67
CA ASP A 73 17.63 -2.40 9.82
C ASP A 73 16.98 -1.71 11.04
N TYR A 74 16.15 -2.42 11.81
CA TYR A 74 15.60 -1.90 13.05
C TYR A 74 16.74 -1.70 14.08
N PRO A 75 16.80 -0.57 14.81
CA PRO A 75 15.79 0.48 14.96
C PRO A 75 15.95 1.68 14.03
N TRP A 76 16.81 1.62 13.01
CA TRP A 76 16.98 2.72 12.05
C TRP A 76 15.85 2.79 11.02
N ARG A 77 15.14 1.68 10.82
CA ARG A 77 13.91 1.62 10.03
C ARG A 77 12.72 1.30 10.90
N CYS A 78 11.59 1.89 10.55
CA CYS A 78 10.32 1.68 11.22
C CYS A 78 9.87 0.21 11.06
N PRO A 79 9.29 -0.39 12.10
CA PRO A 79 8.60 -1.68 11.98
C PRO A 79 7.50 -1.65 10.94
N THR A 80 7.26 -2.80 10.29
CA THR A 80 6.11 -2.98 9.38
C THR A 80 4.93 -3.57 10.16
N PHE A 81 3.73 -3.05 9.94
CA PHE A 81 2.50 -3.50 10.58
C PHE A 81 1.62 -4.19 9.54
N THR A 82 1.05 -5.34 9.86
CA THR A 82 0.07 -6.02 9.00
C THR A 82 -1.14 -6.46 9.80
N LEU A 83 -2.30 -6.43 9.15
CA LEU A 83 -3.60 -6.77 9.72
C LEU A 83 -3.92 -8.25 9.47
N ARG A 84 -4.82 -8.83 10.26
CA ARG A 84 -5.31 -10.20 10.02
C ARG A 84 -5.80 -10.40 8.59
N LYS A 85 -5.63 -11.61 8.04
CA LYS A 85 -6.00 -11.96 6.66
C LYS A 85 -7.44 -11.58 6.28
N GLY A 86 -8.39 -11.71 7.21
CA GLY A 86 -9.81 -11.38 7.00
C GLY A 86 -10.20 -9.94 7.29
N PHE A 87 -9.24 -9.03 7.48
CA PHE A 87 -9.53 -7.61 7.70
C PHE A 87 -10.16 -6.99 6.43
N PRO A 88 -11.18 -6.12 6.55
CA PRO A 88 -11.84 -5.50 5.39
C PRO A 88 -10.87 -4.72 4.52
N ARG A 89 -10.89 -4.98 3.20
CA ARG A 89 -9.97 -4.36 2.23
C ARG A 89 -10.57 -3.18 1.46
N ASN A 90 -11.88 -3.00 1.57
CA ASN A 90 -12.63 -1.88 0.99
C ASN A 90 -12.53 -0.63 1.87
N LEU A 91 -11.34 -0.33 2.36
CA LEU A 91 -11.04 0.81 3.22
C LEU A 91 -9.90 1.61 2.61
N HIS A 92 -9.93 2.92 2.80
CA HIS A 92 -8.84 3.81 2.37
C HIS A 92 -7.53 3.48 3.10
N HIS A 93 -6.40 3.97 2.58
CA HIS A 93 -5.09 3.84 3.25
C HIS A 93 -4.66 2.39 3.54
N LEU A 94 -5.01 1.46 2.66
CA LEU A 94 -4.44 0.11 2.60
C LEU A 94 -3.55 -0.03 1.37
N THR A 95 -2.35 -0.59 1.53
CA THR A 95 -1.47 -0.83 0.38
C THR A 95 -2.07 -1.88 -0.55
N PRO A 96 -1.89 -1.73 -1.88
CA PRO A 96 -2.26 -2.76 -2.84
C PRO A 96 -1.62 -4.10 -2.53
N GLY A 97 -2.36 -5.18 -2.74
CA GLY A 97 -1.87 -6.52 -2.49
C GLY A 97 -2.93 -7.57 -2.80
N SER A 98 -2.47 -8.76 -3.21
CA SER A 98 -3.38 -9.87 -3.45
C SER A 98 -4.11 -10.30 -2.17
N GLU A 99 -5.22 -11.02 -2.33
CA GLU A 99 -6.00 -11.55 -1.20
C GLU A 99 -5.21 -12.52 -0.32
N ASN A 100 -4.10 -13.05 -0.83
CA ASN A 100 -3.24 -14.00 -0.13
C ASN A 100 -2.24 -13.35 0.83
N VAL A 101 -2.03 -12.04 0.75
CA VAL A 101 -1.09 -11.29 1.60
C VAL A 101 -1.87 -10.50 2.63
N CYS A 102 -1.51 -10.55 3.91
CA CYS A 102 -2.16 -9.73 4.95
C CYS A 102 -2.21 -8.24 4.57
N PRO A 103 -3.33 -7.52 4.78
CA PRO A 103 -3.41 -6.09 4.46
C PRO A 103 -2.41 -5.27 5.27
N THR A 104 -1.76 -4.30 4.63
CA THR A 104 -0.81 -3.38 5.28
C THR A 104 -1.40 -1.97 5.27
N PRO A 105 -1.59 -1.33 6.43
CA PRO A 105 -2.08 0.04 6.50
C PRO A 105 -0.98 1.05 6.18
N CYS A 106 -1.36 2.16 5.53
CA CYS A 106 -0.55 3.36 5.42
C CYS A 106 -0.81 4.22 6.67
N LEU A 107 0.15 4.25 7.60
CA LEU A 107 -0.07 4.82 8.93
C LEU A 107 0.12 6.32 8.98
N VAL A 108 1.06 6.87 8.20
CA VAL A 108 1.45 8.27 8.28
C VAL A 108 1.34 8.94 6.92
N ASP A 109 1.05 10.23 6.92
CA ASP A 109 1.17 11.07 5.74
C ASP A 109 2.65 11.50 5.60
N GLY A 110 3.45 10.65 4.97
CA GLY A 110 4.87 10.88 4.76
C GLY A 110 5.70 9.62 4.87
N ASN A 111 7.01 9.81 5.03
CA ASN A 111 7.92 8.69 5.24
C ASN A 111 7.80 8.13 6.65
N GLN A 112 7.40 6.87 6.77
CA GLN A 112 7.23 6.20 8.05
C GLN A 112 8.55 6.03 8.81
N ASP A 113 9.67 5.87 8.09
CA ASP A 113 11.01 5.81 8.71
C ASP A 113 11.37 7.19 9.30
N GLU A 114 11.03 8.30 8.63
CA GLU A 114 11.24 9.66 9.17
C GLU A 114 10.34 9.93 10.38
N TYR A 115 9.05 9.57 10.27
CA TYR A 115 8.10 9.71 11.37
C TYR A 115 8.56 8.92 12.61
N PHE A 116 9.05 7.70 12.43
CA PHE A 116 9.55 6.89 13.54
C PHE A 116 10.80 7.49 14.18
N ASN A 117 11.75 7.96 13.36
CA ASN A 117 13.05 8.44 13.84
C ASN A 117 13.06 9.87 14.38
N GLN A 118 12.07 10.71 14.07
CA GLN A 118 12.04 12.12 14.50
C GLN A 118 11.89 12.31 16.03
N HIS A 119 11.48 11.27 16.75
CA HIS A 119 11.16 11.36 18.18
C HIS A 119 12.37 11.33 19.13
N GLY A 120 13.60 11.24 18.61
CA GLY A 120 14.85 11.37 19.35
C GLY A 120 15.21 10.21 20.29
N LEU A 121 14.22 9.44 20.76
CA LEU A 121 14.36 8.19 21.51
C LEU A 121 13.56 7.08 20.83
N ILE A 122 14.10 5.86 20.85
CA ILE A 122 13.46 4.69 20.20
C ILE A 122 12.10 4.40 20.85
N GLU A 123 11.99 4.51 22.17
CA GLU A 123 10.77 4.29 22.93
C GLU A 123 9.66 5.26 22.52
N LEU A 124 10.01 6.53 22.30
CA LEU A 124 9.06 7.53 21.82
C LEU A 124 8.64 7.24 20.37
N GLY A 125 9.55 6.76 19.52
CA GLY A 125 9.24 6.30 18.17
C GLY A 125 8.30 5.09 18.13
N ILE A 126 8.54 4.08 18.98
CA ILE A 126 7.66 2.92 19.15
C ILE A 126 6.27 3.37 19.61
N GLY A 127 6.22 4.20 20.66
CA GLY A 127 4.97 4.74 21.19
C GLY A 127 4.17 5.51 20.14
N ALA A 128 4.86 6.38 19.38
CA ALA A 128 4.23 7.18 18.33
C ALA A 128 3.64 6.30 17.23
N ILE A 129 4.39 5.35 16.67
CA ILE A 129 3.89 4.54 15.55
C ILE A 129 2.79 3.56 15.97
N VAL A 130 2.84 3.01 17.18
CA VAL A 130 1.76 2.15 17.70
C VAL A 130 0.51 2.97 18.02
N ASN A 131 0.64 4.19 18.56
CA ASN A 131 -0.50 5.11 18.68
C ASN A 131 -1.11 5.43 17.33
N GLN A 132 -0.27 5.67 16.30
CA GLN A 132 -0.75 5.93 14.96
C GLN A 132 -1.53 4.73 14.38
N MET A 133 -1.08 3.50 14.65
CA MET A 133 -1.85 2.29 14.34
C MET A 133 -3.23 2.29 15.04
N GLY A 134 -3.29 2.66 16.32
CA GLY A 134 -4.54 2.77 17.08
C GLY A 134 -5.50 3.81 16.50
N VAL A 135 -5.01 5.01 16.19
CA VAL A 135 -5.79 6.08 15.53
C VAL A 135 -6.29 5.62 14.16
N TRP A 136 -5.43 4.96 13.37
CA TRP A 136 -5.79 4.41 12.08
C TRP A 136 -6.92 3.38 12.22
N LEU A 137 -6.83 2.43 13.17
CA LEU A 137 -7.87 1.44 13.43
C LEU A 137 -9.21 2.07 13.86
N GLY A 138 -9.17 3.09 14.72
CA GLY A 138 -10.37 3.82 15.14
C GLY A 138 -11.06 4.48 13.95
N ARG A 139 -10.30 5.22 13.12
CA ARG A 139 -10.79 5.82 11.87
C ARG A 139 -11.29 4.77 10.87
N ALA A 140 -10.62 3.62 10.80
CA ALA A 140 -11.05 2.49 9.98
C ALA A 140 -12.43 1.99 10.42
N ALA A 141 -12.66 1.81 11.73
CA ALA A 141 -13.93 1.33 12.25
C ALA A 141 -15.11 2.27 11.91
N ILE A 142 -14.91 3.58 11.99
CA ILE A 142 -15.97 4.58 11.73
C ILE A 142 -16.03 5.05 10.26
N GLY A 143 -15.12 4.60 9.40
CA GLY A 143 -15.12 4.93 7.98
C GLY A 143 -14.60 6.34 7.65
N THR A 144 -13.71 6.90 8.49
CA THR A 144 -13.16 8.26 8.33
C THR A 144 -11.64 8.23 8.10
N LEU A 145 -11.16 7.23 7.38
CA LEU A 145 -9.74 7.13 7.02
C LEU A 145 -9.33 8.20 6.00
N MET A 146 -10.25 8.61 5.13
CA MET A 146 -10.07 9.69 4.17
C MET A 146 -10.92 10.89 4.60
N ASP A 147 -10.36 12.09 4.46
CA ASP A 147 -11.10 13.35 4.61
C ASP A 147 -11.54 13.86 3.22
N PRO A 148 -12.85 13.90 2.91
CA PRO A 148 -13.33 14.42 1.64
C PRO A 148 -12.93 15.88 1.35
N ASP A 149 -12.74 16.70 2.39
CA ASP A 149 -12.40 18.12 2.24
C ASP A 149 -10.95 18.32 1.81
N HIS A 150 -10.07 17.34 2.03
CA HIS A 150 -8.68 17.34 1.56
C HIS A 150 -8.54 16.87 0.09
N GLY A 151 -9.64 16.44 -0.54
CA GLY A 151 -9.62 15.88 -1.88
C GLY A 151 -9.11 14.44 -1.92
N TRP A 152 -8.48 14.05 -3.02
CA TRP A 152 -7.96 12.69 -3.17
C TRP A 152 -6.67 12.49 -2.37
N GLU A 153 -6.72 11.62 -1.35
CA GLU A 153 -5.57 11.14 -0.58
C GLU A 153 -5.08 9.79 -1.14
N PRO A 154 -4.03 9.74 -1.98
CA PRO A 154 -3.52 8.48 -2.49
C PRO A 154 -2.82 7.69 -1.39
N VAL A 155 -2.95 6.36 -1.44
CA VAL A 155 -2.13 5.49 -0.60
C VAL A 155 -0.66 5.69 -0.99
N MET A 156 0.16 6.02 0.01
CA MET A 156 1.55 6.33 -0.24
C MET A 156 2.33 5.09 -0.69
N ARG A 157 2.75 5.06 -1.96
CA ARG A 157 3.58 3.99 -2.54
C ARG A 157 5.08 4.33 -2.44
N GLN A 158 5.53 4.72 -1.25
CA GLN A 158 6.92 5.12 -1.05
C GLN A 158 7.90 3.95 -1.26
N GLY A 159 9.06 4.26 -1.84
CA GLY A 159 10.14 3.30 -2.02
C GLY A 159 9.95 2.31 -3.18
N LEU A 160 8.92 2.48 -4.02
CA LEU A 160 8.86 1.76 -5.30
C LEU A 160 9.93 2.32 -6.25
N PRO A 161 10.82 1.47 -6.79
CA PRO A 161 11.87 1.91 -7.70
C PRO A 161 11.33 2.15 -9.13
N ASP A 162 10.07 1.78 -9.36
CA ASP A 162 9.40 1.87 -10.66
C ASP A 162 8.93 3.29 -10.96
N ARG A 163 8.95 3.67 -12.23
CA ARG A 163 8.63 5.03 -12.69
C ARG A 163 7.76 4.98 -13.93
N LEU A 164 6.71 5.80 -13.95
CA LEU A 164 5.94 6.12 -15.15
C LEU A 164 6.16 7.59 -15.48
N ILE A 165 6.62 7.86 -16.70
CA ILE A 165 6.82 9.19 -17.26
C ILE A 165 5.80 9.37 -18.37
N ILE A 166 4.96 10.40 -18.26
CA ILE A 166 3.90 10.70 -19.21
C ILE A 166 3.72 12.21 -19.30
N ASP A 167 3.42 12.72 -20.50
CA ASP A 167 2.98 14.09 -20.70
C ASP A 167 1.55 14.25 -20.18
N ALA A 168 1.40 14.98 -19.08
CA ALA A 168 0.12 15.17 -18.42
C ALA A 168 -0.87 15.98 -19.27
N ASP A 169 -0.40 16.93 -20.07
CA ASP A 169 -1.27 17.78 -20.89
C ASP A 169 -1.76 17.00 -22.11
N PHE A 170 -0.88 16.22 -22.74
CA PHE A 170 -1.28 15.29 -23.77
C PHE A 170 -2.29 14.26 -23.22
N ALA A 171 -2.00 13.62 -22.09
CA ALA A 171 -2.91 12.64 -21.47
C ALA A 171 -4.30 13.22 -21.18
N ARG A 172 -4.37 14.43 -20.60
CA ARG A 172 -5.65 15.12 -20.34
C ARG A 172 -6.40 15.47 -21.63
N SER A 173 -5.69 15.86 -22.69
CA SER A 173 -6.34 16.18 -23.97
C SER A 173 -7.00 14.98 -24.68
N GLN A 174 -6.68 13.75 -24.25
CA GLN A 174 -7.35 12.54 -24.78
C GLN A 174 -8.68 12.23 -24.08
N ILE A 175 -8.92 12.82 -22.91
CA ILE A 175 -10.13 12.57 -22.12
C ILE A 175 -11.32 13.25 -22.79
N THR A 176 -12.44 12.54 -22.89
CA THR A 176 -13.70 13.06 -23.43
C THR A 176 -14.83 12.95 -22.40
N ASP A 177 -16.00 13.53 -22.70
CA ASP A 177 -17.17 13.42 -21.82
C ASP A 177 -17.75 11.99 -21.72
N LYS A 178 -17.37 11.09 -22.63
CA LYS A 178 -17.81 9.69 -22.64
C LYS A 178 -16.74 8.81 -21.99
N SER A 179 -17.15 7.62 -21.52
CA SER A 179 -16.19 6.57 -21.18
C SER A 179 -15.27 6.30 -22.36
N GLY A 180 -14.04 5.93 -22.06
CA GLY A 180 -13.10 5.57 -23.11
C GLY A 180 -11.78 5.06 -22.58
N SER A 181 -10.97 4.61 -23.53
CA SER A 181 -9.56 4.34 -23.32
C SER A 181 -8.74 4.75 -24.53
N VAL A 182 -7.49 5.14 -24.29
CA VAL A 182 -6.46 5.22 -25.34
C VAL A 182 -5.22 4.47 -24.90
N TRP A 183 -4.55 3.88 -25.88
CA TRP A 183 -3.34 3.12 -25.68
C TRP A 183 -2.19 3.92 -26.25
N LEU A 184 -1.21 4.25 -25.42
CA LEU A 184 -0.04 5.03 -25.79
C LEU A 184 1.16 4.12 -26.00
N ALA A 185 1.88 4.35 -27.08
CA ALA A 185 3.16 3.70 -27.33
C ALA A 185 4.11 4.05 -26.17
N THR A 186 4.69 3.04 -25.55
CA THR A 186 5.48 3.23 -24.33
C THR A 186 6.82 2.52 -24.48
N LYS A 187 7.91 3.24 -24.27
CA LYS A 187 9.21 2.59 -24.09
C LYS A 187 9.30 2.10 -22.65
N PHE A 188 9.68 0.85 -22.44
CA PHE A 188 10.02 0.37 -21.12
C PHE A 188 11.50 0.06 -21.02
N MET A 189 12.03 0.21 -19.82
CA MET A 189 13.34 -0.27 -19.43
C MET A 189 13.22 -0.99 -18.11
N LYS A 190 13.75 -2.20 -18.04
CA LYS A 190 13.94 -2.97 -16.80
C LYS A 190 15.42 -2.91 -16.44
N GLY A 191 15.71 -2.58 -15.19
CA GLY A 191 17.08 -2.53 -14.69
C GLY A 191 17.15 -2.66 -13.18
N LYS A 192 18.17 -2.03 -12.60
CA LYS A 192 18.35 -1.88 -11.16
C LYS A 192 18.45 -0.40 -10.81
N ASP A 193 17.90 -0.01 -9.67
CA ASP A 193 18.09 1.32 -9.10
C ASP A 193 19.49 1.46 -8.46
N LEU A 194 19.76 2.63 -7.86
CA LEU A 194 21.04 2.92 -7.19
C LEU A 194 21.30 2.00 -5.98
N ALA A 195 20.24 1.42 -5.38
CA ALA A 195 20.32 0.47 -4.28
C ALA A 195 20.39 -0.99 -4.76
N GLY A 196 20.47 -1.23 -6.07
CA GLY A 196 20.51 -2.57 -6.66
C GLY A 196 19.17 -3.29 -6.74
N LYS A 197 18.05 -2.65 -6.36
CA LYS A 197 16.70 -3.20 -6.44
C LYS A 197 16.21 -3.18 -7.88
N ARG A 198 15.46 -4.22 -8.28
CA ARG A 198 14.84 -4.31 -9.61
C ARG A 198 13.92 -3.11 -9.82
N SER A 199 14.06 -2.43 -10.96
CA SER A 199 13.26 -1.25 -11.31
C SER A 199 12.73 -1.34 -12.74
N TYR A 200 11.56 -0.75 -12.96
CA TYR A 200 10.94 -0.55 -14.27
C TYR A 200 10.73 0.93 -14.52
N THR A 201 11.25 1.45 -15.63
CA THR A 201 10.93 2.79 -16.12
C THR A 201 10.08 2.66 -17.37
N LEU A 202 8.88 3.23 -17.32
CA LEU A 202 7.98 3.36 -18.46
C LEU A 202 7.96 4.82 -18.90
N SER A 203 8.18 5.07 -20.18
CA SER A 203 8.07 6.38 -20.81
C SER A 203 6.96 6.29 -21.86
N ALA A 204 5.79 6.82 -21.53
CA ALA A 204 4.66 6.89 -22.46
C ALA A 204 4.88 8.07 -23.42
N HIS A 205 4.78 7.81 -24.71
CA HIS A 205 4.94 8.80 -25.77
C HIS A 205 3.60 9.44 -26.11
N ASN A 206 3.64 10.61 -26.77
CA ASN A 206 2.46 11.29 -27.32
C ASN A 206 2.01 10.67 -28.66
N GLU A 207 2.04 9.34 -28.73
CA GLU A 207 1.74 8.53 -29.91
C GLU A 207 0.91 7.32 -29.46
N PHE A 208 -0.06 6.92 -30.30
CA PHE A 208 -0.86 5.75 -29.99
C PHE A 208 -0.09 4.45 -30.21
N ALA A 209 -0.30 3.48 -29.33
CA ALA A 209 0.26 2.14 -29.49
C ALA A 209 -0.33 1.47 -30.74
N ALA A 210 0.50 0.69 -31.42
CA ALA A 210 0.02 -0.24 -32.45
C ALA A 210 -0.94 -1.28 -31.84
N ALA A 211 -1.69 -1.98 -32.70
CA ALA A 211 -2.81 -2.85 -32.34
C ALA A 211 -2.60 -3.69 -31.06
N VAL A 212 -3.47 -3.46 -30.07
CA VAL A 212 -3.53 -4.18 -28.80
C VAL A 212 -3.70 -5.68 -29.08
N GLY A 213 -2.93 -6.52 -28.37
CA GLY A 213 -2.98 -7.98 -28.51
C GLY A 213 -2.00 -8.56 -29.53
N ASN A 214 -1.35 -7.74 -30.37
CA ASN A 214 -0.26 -8.21 -31.23
C ASN A 214 1.09 -8.14 -30.49
N MET A 215 1.59 -9.29 -30.00
CA MET A 215 2.88 -9.32 -29.30
C MET A 215 4.06 -8.86 -30.15
N SER A 216 4.01 -8.98 -31.49
CA SER A 216 5.11 -8.50 -32.35
C SER A 216 5.21 -6.97 -32.39
N ALA A 217 4.14 -6.27 -32.00
CA ALA A 217 4.14 -4.81 -31.84
C ALA A 217 4.80 -4.36 -30.53
N PHE A 218 5.14 -5.29 -29.62
CA PHE A 218 5.75 -5.02 -28.33
C PHE A 218 7.09 -5.79 -28.17
N PRO A 219 8.08 -5.52 -29.04
CA PRO A 219 9.38 -6.18 -28.99
C PRO A 219 10.12 -5.84 -27.70
N PHE A 220 10.88 -6.81 -27.19
CA PHE A 220 11.82 -6.64 -26.08
C PHE A 220 13.23 -7.04 -26.53
N GLU A 221 14.22 -6.28 -26.10
CA GLU A 221 15.63 -6.49 -26.40
C GLU A 221 16.42 -6.57 -25.08
N ALA A 222 17.24 -7.60 -24.94
CA ALA A 222 18.16 -7.72 -23.82
C ALA A 222 19.42 -6.90 -24.13
N GLU A 223 19.70 -5.87 -23.35
CA GLU A 223 20.89 -5.03 -23.51
C GLU A 223 22.10 -5.61 -22.77
N SER A 224 21.87 -6.21 -21.60
CA SER A 224 22.87 -6.91 -20.80
C SER A 224 22.20 -7.86 -19.81
N GLU A 225 22.99 -8.60 -19.04
CA GLU A 225 22.45 -9.42 -17.95
C GLU A 225 21.62 -8.55 -16.98
N GLY A 226 20.33 -8.83 -16.87
CA GLY A 226 19.41 -8.10 -16.00
C GLY A 226 18.94 -6.73 -16.50
N ARG A 227 19.36 -6.27 -17.69
CA ARG A 227 18.87 -5.03 -18.33
C ARG A 227 18.16 -5.33 -19.64
N TYR A 228 16.94 -4.81 -19.76
CA TYR A 228 16.09 -5.03 -20.91
C TYR A 228 15.41 -3.73 -21.28
N SER A 229 15.24 -3.48 -22.56
CA SER A 229 14.41 -2.38 -23.05
C SER A 229 13.47 -2.89 -24.15
N GLY A 230 12.50 -2.08 -24.52
CA GLY A 230 11.58 -2.45 -25.57
C GLY A 230 10.37 -1.52 -25.64
N ILE A 231 9.40 -1.94 -26.44
CA ILE A 231 8.12 -1.24 -26.59
C ILE A 231 7.04 -2.03 -25.86
N THR A 232 6.20 -1.31 -25.14
CA THR A 232 4.98 -1.77 -24.47
C THR A 232 3.88 -0.73 -24.72
N ALA A 233 2.75 -0.87 -24.05
CA ALA A 233 1.70 0.14 -24.02
C ALA A 233 1.44 0.66 -22.60
N THR A 234 1.02 1.91 -22.52
CA THR A 234 0.37 2.49 -21.35
C THR A 234 -1.07 2.76 -21.73
N VAL A 235 -2.02 2.30 -20.92
CA VAL A 235 -3.44 2.55 -21.15
C VAL A 235 -3.90 3.71 -20.27
N LEU A 236 -4.53 4.70 -20.88
CA LEU A 236 -5.34 5.69 -20.19
C LEU A 236 -6.78 5.22 -20.25
N ILE A 237 -7.45 5.12 -19.11
CA ILE A 237 -8.85 4.69 -19.01
C ILE A 237 -9.58 5.72 -18.17
N TRP A 238 -10.75 6.17 -18.64
CA TRP A 238 -11.57 7.12 -17.90
C TRP A 238 -13.06 6.77 -17.96
N PRO A 239 -13.83 7.16 -16.92
CA PRO A 239 -15.28 7.03 -16.90
C PRO A 239 -15.94 8.18 -17.67
N PRO A 240 -17.28 8.14 -17.92
CA PRO A 240 -17.97 9.29 -18.46
C PRO A 240 -17.95 10.49 -17.49
N ASN A 241 -18.15 11.69 -18.02
CA ASN A 241 -18.22 12.91 -17.22
C ASN A 241 -19.32 12.82 -16.15
N GLY A 242 -19.00 13.25 -14.94
CA GLY A 242 -19.90 13.18 -13.78
C GLY A 242 -20.01 11.80 -13.14
N ALA A 243 -19.23 10.79 -13.57
CA ALA A 243 -19.17 9.52 -12.86
C ALA A 243 -18.59 9.71 -11.45
N ILE A 244 -19.40 9.36 -10.45
CA ILE A 244 -19.05 9.43 -9.03
C ILE A 244 -19.27 8.05 -8.43
N THR A 245 -18.26 7.51 -7.78
CA THR A 245 -18.37 6.30 -6.96
C THR A 245 -18.13 6.66 -5.51
N SER A 246 -19.04 6.25 -4.63
CA SER A 246 -18.84 6.26 -3.19
C SER A 246 -18.28 4.94 -2.66
N ALA A 247 -18.08 3.95 -3.54
CA ALA A 247 -17.59 2.64 -3.19
C ALA A 247 -16.07 2.60 -3.25
N VAL A 248 -15.45 2.32 -2.11
CA VAL A 248 -14.03 1.95 -2.04
C VAL A 248 -13.93 0.47 -2.41
N LEU A 249 -13.20 0.16 -3.47
CA LEU A 249 -12.97 -1.22 -3.87
C LEU A 249 -11.57 -1.69 -3.41
N PRO A 250 -11.40 -2.95 -2.99
CA PRO A 250 -10.11 -3.49 -2.58
C PRO A 250 -9.03 -3.31 -3.64
N GLU A 251 -7.81 -2.92 -3.29
CA GLU A 251 -6.67 -2.84 -4.22
C GLU A 251 -6.04 -4.22 -4.45
N THR A 252 -6.84 -5.15 -5.02
CA THR A 252 -6.50 -6.58 -5.21
C THR A 252 -6.20 -6.96 -6.66
N VAL A 253 -6.14 -5.98 -7.58
CA VAL A 253 -5.85 -6.20 -9.00
C VAL A 253 -4.47 -6.84 -9.17
N ALA A 254 -4.42 -8.07 -9.66
CA ALA A 254 -3.18 -8.83 -9.86
C ALA A 254 -2.87 -9.10 -11.34
N ASN A 255 -3.87 -9.02 -12.21
CA ASN A 255 -3.73 -9.29 -13.64
C ASN A 255 -4.63 -8.36 -14.49
N LEU A 256 -4.56 -8.50 -15.83
CA LEU A 256 -5.33 -7.67 -16.76
C LEU A 256 -6.84 -7.96 -16.72
N ASP A 257 -7.25 -9.19 -16.40
CA ASP A 257 -8.67 -9.54 -16.27
C ASP A 257 -9.27 -8.90 -15.02
N ASP A 258 -8.55 -8.90 -13.89
CA ASP A 258 -8.95 -8.19 -12.67
C ASP A 258 -9.07 -6.68 -12.93
N LEU A 259 -8.16 -6.13 -13.75
CA LEU A 259 -8.18 -4.72 -14.13
C LEU A 259 -9.38 -4.40 -15.02
N ALA A 260 -9.72 -5.26 -15.97
CA ALA A 260 -10.90 -5.11 -16.83
C ALA A 260 -12.19 -5.17 -16.00
N GLN A 261 -12.33 -6.16 -15.11
CA GLN A 261 -13.46 -6.25 -14.18
C GLN A 261 -13.56 -5.02 -13.27
N ARG A 262 -12.42 -4.47 -12.82
CA ARG A 262 -12.38 -3.23 -12.03
C ARG A 262 -12.84 -2.03 -12.85
N ALA A 263 -12.43 -1.94 -14.11
CA ALA A 263 -12.85 -0.86 -15.00
C ALA A 263 -14.37 -0.88 -15.20
N GLU A 264 -14.96 -2.06 -15.45
CA GLU A 264 -16.41 -2.24 -15.56
C GLU A 264 -17.14 -1.80 -14.28
N ALA A 265 -16.63 -2.17 -13.11
CA ALA A 265 -17.22 -1.77 -11.82
C ALA A 265 -17.25 -0.24 -11.60
N PHE A 266 -16.36 0.51 -12.25
CA PHE A 266 -16.32 1.97 -12.23
C PHE A 266 -17.00 2.62 -13.44
N GLY A 267 -17.54 1.85 -14.38
CA GLY A 267 -18.08 2.37 -15.65
C GLY A 267 -17.01 2.97 -16.57
N CYS A 268 -15.76 2.53 -16.41
CA CYS A 268 -14.60 2.95 -17.19
C CYS A 268 -14.39 2.04 -18.39
N GLY A 269 -13.87 2.58 -19.50
CA GLY A 269 -13.31 1.78 -20.59
C GLY A 269 -14.32 1.01 -21.46
N VAL A 270 -15.61 1.35 -21.39
CA VAL A 270 -16.67 0.86 -22.28
C VAL A 270 -16.80 1.75 -23.52
#